data_AF-A0A0C9V8N5-F1
#
_entry.id   AF-A0A0C9V8N5-F1
#
_cell.length_a   1.000
_cell.length_b   1.000
_cell.length_c   1.000
_cell.angle_alpha   90.00
_cell.angle_beta   90.00
_cell.angle_gamma   90.00
#
_symmetry.space_group_name_H-M   'P 1'
#
loop_
_entity.id
_entity.type
_entity.pdbx_description
1 polymer ?
#
loop_
_entity_poly.entity_id
_entity_poly.type
_entity_poly.pdbx_seq_one_letter_code
_entity_poly.pdbx_strand_id
1 'polypeptide(L)'
;MYEHEVPLSEDDICCNTDCHCQGVYTCHDCDITGLLCVECLLASHRFMPFHHPSLWNGKHFQQQALHELGFMLPMGHNGHVCPHVHGQGGPQTIVIMDINGIHEVSVGWCRCAGAPTAAKQLFNNKLFPASMARPRTAFTFRVLKLFHMLNHVSRTTPWDFAGTMKRLTDNIDHQGVPDLYKTFKVVQRQWHIVHTWKRSGIRDPSTRRKPGGLVFPCVPCPLPGVNLDTDWKKNPDS
;
A
#
# COMPACT_ATOMS: atom_id res chain seq x y z
N MET A 1 26.74 -15.49 -8.78
CA MET A 1 26.46 -14.70 -7.57
C MET A 1 26.55 -13.27 -8.01
N TYR A 2 25.45 -12.53 -8.00
CA TYR A 2 25.46 -11.13 -8.41
C TYR A 2 26.23 -10.32 -7.36
N GLU A 3 26.95 -9.27 -7.76
CA GLU A 3 27.76 -8.44 -6.84
C GLU A 3 26.94 -7.81 -5.69
N HIS A 4 25.61 -7.81 -5.80
CA HIS A 4 24.67 -7.32 -4.79
C HIS A 4 24.29 -8.37 -3.71
N GLU A 5 24.76 -9.62 -3.82
CA GLU A 5 24.42 -10.72 -2.90
C GLU A 5 25.40 -10.84 -1.71
N VAL A 6 26.47 -10.04 -1.70
CA VAL A 6 27.51 -9.98 -0.67
C VAL A 6 27.89 -8.51 -0.45
N PRO A 7 28.27 -8.08 0.78
CA PRO A 7 28.80 -6.75 1.01
C PRO A 7 30.01 -6.44 0.11
N LEU A 8 30.05 -5.23 -0.46
CA LEU A 8 31.12 -4.79 -1.36
C LEU A 8 32.43 -4.42 -0.63
N SER A 9 32.38 -4.18 0.68
CA SER A 9 33.54 -3.91 1.53
C SER A 9 33.53 -4.81 2.76
N GLU A 10 34.70 -5.31 3.16
CA GLU A 10 34.89 -6.01 4.44
C GLU A 10 34.83 -5.06 5.64
N ASP A 11 35.06 -3.77 5.39
CA ASP A 11 34.82 -2.72 6.36
C ASP A 11 33.31 -2.60 6.55
N ASP A 12 32.77 -3.33 7.53
CA ASP A 12 31.37 -3.31 7.98
C ASP A 12 31.01 -1.92 8.58
N ILE A 13 31.35 -0.81 7.92
CA ILE A 13 31.08 0.54 8.39
C ILE A 13 29.76 1.00 7.76
N CYS A 14 28.92 1.65 8.57
CA CYS A 14 27.69 2.25 8.09
C CYS A 14 27.96 3.23 6.93
N CYS A 15 27.22 3.12 5.83
CA CYS A 15 27.41 3.95 4.64
C CYS A 15 26.93 5.40 4.83
N ASN A 16 26.21 5.69 5.91
CA ASN A 16 25.90 7.06 6.30
C ASN A 16 27.19 7.75 6.77
N THR A 17 27.61 8.81 6.09
CA THR A 17 28.92 9.48 6.28
C THR A 17 29.15 9.99 7.70
N ASP A 18 28.08 10.34 8.41
CA ASP A 18 28.14 10.86 9.77
C ASP A 18 28.03 9.76 10.84
N CYS A 19 28.01 8.49 10.42
CA CYS A 19 27.86 7.33 11.29
C CYS A 19 29.12 6.47 11.27
N HIS A 20 29.69 6.21 12.45
CA HIS A 20 30.85 5.32 12.62
C HIS A 20 30.48 3.97 13.23
N CYS A 21 29.18 3.64 13.27
CA CYS A 21 28.70 2.35 13.76
C CYS A 21 28.94 1.25 12.72
N GLN A 22 28.90 0.00 13.18
CA GLN A 22 28.93 -1.15 12.29
C GLN A 22 27.65 -1.19 11.43
N GLY A 23 27.82 -1.25 10.11
CA GLY A 23 26.78 -1.47 9.13
C GLY A 23 26.60 -2.95 8.87
N VAL A 24 25.40 -3.48 9.08
CA VAL A 24 25.08 -4.91 8.83
C VAL A 24 23.79 -5.08 8.05
N TYR A 25 23.06 -4.00 7.76
CA TYR A 25 21.78 -4.05 7.05
C TYR A 25 21.90 -3.46 5.65
N THR A 26 21.24 -4.08 4.69
CA THR A 26 20.99 -3.47 3.38
C THR A 26 19.49 -3.43 3.12
N CYS A 27 19.05 -2.72 2.08
CA CYS A 27 17.67 -2.75 1.63
C CYS A 27 17.61 -2.99 0.13
N HIS A 28 16.83 -4.00 -0.28
CA HIS A 28 16.73 -4.40 -1.69
C HIS A 28 15.83 -3.50 -2.54
N ASP A 29 15.01 -2.66 -1.91
CA ASP A 29 14.16 -1.68 -2.60
C ASP A 29 14.80 -0.28 -2.68
N CYS A 30 15.92 -0.06 -1.98
CA CYS A 30 16.65 1.21 -1.98
C CYS A 30 17.80 1.15 -2.98
N ASP A 31 18.05 2.26 -3.68
CA ASP A 31 19.22 2.44 -4.53
C ASP A 31 20.50 2.78 -3.72
N ILE A 32 20.49 2.54 -2.40
CA ILE A 32 21.63 2.83 -1.52
C ILE A 32 22.67 1.72 -1.69
N THR A 33 23.91 2.12 -1.98
CA THR A 33 25.05 1.20 -1.99
C THR A 33 25.68 1.12 -0.60
N GLY A 34 26.02 -0.11 -0.18
CA GLY A 34 26.66 -0.37 1.13
C GLY A 34 25.71 -0.85 2.22
N LEU A 35 26.23 -0.92 3.44
CA LEU A 35 25.52 -1.40 4.63
C LEU A 35 25.18 -0.25 5.58
N LEU A 36 24.05 -0.33 6.25
CA LEU A 36 23.56 0.61 7.26
C LEU A 36 23.57 -0.05 8.64
N CYS A 37 23.82 0.72 9.69
CA CYS A 37 23.45 0.31 11.04
C CYS A 37 21.91 0.37 11.18
N VAL A 38 21.37 -0.27 12.22
CA VAL A 38 19.91 -0.30 12.44
C VAL A 38 19.29 1.10 12.55
N GLU A 39 19.96 2.03 13.22
CA GLU A 39 19.44 3.40 13.41
C GLU A 39 19.37 4.17 12.10
N CYS A 40 20.44 4.11 11.28
CA CYS A 40 20.47 4.76 9.97
C CYS A 40 19.50 4.12 8.98
N LEU A 41 19.31 2.80 9.07
CA LEU A 41 18.29 2.09 8.32
C LEU A 41 16.89 2.60 8.68
N LEU A 42 16.53 2.63 9.96
CA LEU A 42 15.20 3.10 10.39
C LEU A 42 14.97 4.58 10.08
N ALA A 43 16.00 5.42 10.20
CA ALA A 43 15.93 6.83 9.87
C ALA A 43 15.66 7.05 8.37
N SER A 44 16.38 6.35 7.49
CA SER A 44 16.18 6.44 6.03
C SER A 44 14.83 5.86 5.58
N HIS A 45 14.33 4.84 6.27
CA HIS A 45 13.06 4.16 5.94
C HIS A 45 11.82 4.79 6.60
N ARG A 46 11.97 5.94 7.27
CA ARG A 46 10.88 6.64 7.97
C ARG A 46 9.60 6.78 7.13
N PHE A 47 9.76 7.07 5.84
CA PHE A 47 8.65 7.27 4.90
C PHE A 47 8.52 6.15 3.85
N MET A 48 9.33 5.10 3.98
CA MET A 48 9.34 3.94 3.09
C MET A 48 9.09 2.66 3.89
N PRO A 49 7.92 2.54 4.55
CA PRO A 49 7.64 1.49 5.53
C PRO A 49 7.45 0.09 4.93
N PHE A 50 7.40 -0.01 3.60
CA PHE A 50 7.15 -1.24 2.85
C PHE A 50 8.39 -1.71 2.11
N HIS A 51 9.57 -1.21 2.44
CA HIS A 51 10.81 -1.70 1.86
C HIS A 51 11.28 -2.98 2.56
N HIS A 52 12.04 -3.82 1.86
CA HIS A 52 12.57 -5.09 2.35
C HIS A 52 14.04 -4.93 2.75
N PRO A 53 14.33 -4.72 4.05
CA PRO A 53 15.69 -4.80 4.55
C PRO A 53 16.15 -6.25 4.67
N SER A 54 17.46 -6.44 4.66
CA SER A 54 18.10 -7.72 4.94
C SER A 54 19.30 -7.51 5.86
N LEU A 55 19.53 -8.47 6.75
CA LEU A 55 20.67 -8.54 7.65
C LEU A 55 21.77 -9.39 7.02
N TRP A 56 22.99 -8.87 7.01
CA TRP A 56 24.18 -9.67 6.77
C TRP A 56 24.54 -10.47 8.02
N ASN A 57 24.43 -11.81 7.94
CA ASN A 57 24.76 -12.70 9.06
C ASN A 57 26.19 -13.28 8.99
N GLY A 58 27.04 -12.74 8.10
CA GLY A 58 28.39 -13.24 7.82
C GLY A 58 28.44 -14.36 6.76
N LYS A 59 27.30 -14.89 6.31
CA LYS A 59 27.23 -15.91 5.26
C LYS A 59 26.36 -15.50 4.08
N HIS A 60 25.17 -14.96 4.36
CA HIS A 60 24.21 -14.50 3.36
C HIS A 60 23.35 -13.38 3.93
N PHE A 61 22.66 -12.67 3.04
CA PHE A 61 21.61 -11.75 3.44
C PHE A 61 20.36 -12.52 3.85
N GLN A 62 19.97 -12.36 5.10
CA GLN A 62 18.73 -12.87 5.64
C GLN A 62 17.67 -11.77 5.60
N GLN A 63 16.54 -12.02 4.95
CA GLN A 63 15.42 -11.07 4.93
C GLN A 63 14.97 -10.73 6.35
N GLN A 64 14.70 -9.46 6.60
CA GLN A 64 14.09 -8.98 7.83
C GLN A 64 12.94 -8.03 7.52
N ALA A 65 11.99 -7.92 8.44
CA ALA A 65 10.95 -6.91 8.34
C ALA A 65 11.30 -5.69 9.19
N LEU A 66 11.05 -4.49 8.68
CA LEU A 66 11.32 -3.24 9.42
C LEU A 66 10.70 -3.25 10.84
N HIS A 67 9.52 -3.85 11.01
CA HIS A 67 8.86 -3.91 12.31
C HIS A 67 9.59 -4.78 13.35
N GLU A 68 10.38 -5.77 12.93
CA GLU A 68 11.20 -6.61 13.82
C GLU A 68 12.38 -5.82 14.37
N LEU A 69 12.85 -4.84 13.59
CA LEU A 69 13.88 -3.89 13.96
C LEU A 69 13.36 -2.74 14.84
N GLY A 70 12.07 -2.74 15.18
CA GLY A 70 11.44 -1.70 15.99
C GLY A 70 10.81 -0.55 15.18
N PHE A 71 10.76 -0.64 13.85
CA PHE A 71 10.00 0.32 13.06
C PHE A 71 8.51 0.27 13.41
N MET A 72 7.93 1.46 13.63
CA MET A 72 6.51 1.60 13.89
C MET A 72 5.94 2.61 12.91
N LEU A 73 4.94 2.20 12.12
CA LEU A 73 4.25 3.07 11.19
C LEU A 73 3.30 4.01 11.98
N PRO A 74 3.62 5.31 12.08
CA PRO A 74 2.82 6.24 12.86
C PRO A 74 1.54 6.62 12.09
N MET A 75 0.40 6.57 12.77
CA MET A 75 -0.89 6.91 12.17
C MET A 75 -1.27 8.39 12.29
N GLY A 76 -0.38 9.21 12.84
CA GLY A 76 -0.59 10.64 13.04
C GLY A 76 0.72 11.41 13.21
N HIS A 77 0.61 12.65 13.69
CA HIS A 77 1.75 13.51 14.03
C HIS A 77 2.79 13.67 12.91
N ASN A 78 2.36 13.82 11.66
CA ASN A 78 3.24 14.04 10.50
C ASN A 78 4.39 13.01 10.40
N GLY A 79 4.10 11.74 10.69
CA GLY A 79 5.11 10.70 10.62
C GLY A 79 5.94 10.55 11.90
N HIS A 80 5.49 11.09 13.04
CA HIS A 80 6.08 10.84 14.35
C HIS A 80 5.21 9.88 15.16
N VAL A 81 5.85 9.03 15.98
CA VAL A 81 5.13 8.12 16.87
C VAL A 81 4.33 8.94 17.89
N CYS A 82 3.07 8.53 18.12
CA CYS A 82 2.21 9.19 19.08
C CYS A 82 2.77 9.04 20.51
N PRO A 83 2.84 10.10 21.33
CA PRO A 83 3.27 9.99 22.73
C PRO A 83 2.41 9.03 23.57
N HIS A 84 1.14 8.84 23.18
CA HIS A 84 0.20 7.95 23.85
C HIS A 84 0.08 6.56 23.19
N VAL A 85 1.05 6.19 22.33
CA VAL A 85 0.99 4.91 21.59
C VAL A 85 0.97 3.69 22.51
N HIS A 86 1.64 3.77 23.66
CA HIS A 86 1.68 2.72 24.68
C HIS A 86 0.50 2.76 25.66
N GLY A 87 -0.52 3.60 25.39
CA GLY A 87 -1.79 3.56 26.14
C GLY A 87 -2.57 2.26 25.93
N GLN A 88 -3.88 2.27 26.22
CA GLN A 88 -4.71 1.07 26.15
C GLN A 88 -4.68 0.37 24.78
N GLY A 89 -4.13 -0.85 24.75
CA GLY A 89 -4.08 -1.73 23.58
C GLY A 89 -2.78 -1.67 22.77
N GLY A 90 -1.78 -0.88 23.20
CA GLY A 90 -0.42 -0.82 22.63
C GLY A 90 -0.30 -0.59 21.10
N PRO A 91 0.92 -0.67 20.56
CA PRO A 91 1.13 -0.88 19.13
C PRO A 91 0.50 -2.19 18.67
N GLN A 92 0.04 -2.26 17.42
CA GLN A 92 -0.57 -3.48 16.88
C GLN A 92 0.06 -3.84 15.55
N THR A 93 0.47 -5.11 15.41
CA THR A 93 0.87 -5.66 14.12
C THR A 93 -0.36 -5.91 13.25
N ILE A 94 -0.33 -5.37 12.03
CA ILE A 94 -1.33 -5.62 10.99
C ILE A 94 -0.62 -6.01 9.70
N VAL A 95 -1.35 -6.66 8.79
CA VAL A 95 -0.82 -7.03 7.48
C VAL A 95 -1.24 -6.00 6.44
N ILE A 96 -0.29 -5.47 5.68
CA ILE A 96 -0.53 -4.47 4.64
C ILE A 96 -0.01 -4.98 3.30
N MET A 97 -0.86 -4.97 2.27
CA MET A 97 -0.41 -5.23 0.90
C MET A 97 -0.03 -3.90 0.23
N ASP A 98 1.22 -3.78 -0.24
CA ASP A 98 1.71 -2.68 -1.10
C ASP A 98 2.16 -3.23 -2.46
N ILE A 99 2.60 -2.38 -3.40
CA ILE A 99 2.97 -2.78 -4.76
C ILE A 99 4.12 -3.79 -4.86
N ASN A 100 4.97 -3.90 -3.84
CA ASN A 100 6.13 -4.78 -3.83
C ASN A 100 5.93 -6.04 -2.97
N GLY A 101 4.77 -6.24 -2.36
CA GLY A 101 4.53 -7.44 -1.56
C GLY A 101 3.51 -7.25 -0.44
N ILE A 102 3.49 -8.21 0.47
CA ILE A 102 2.67 -8.28 1.66
C ILE A 102 3.59 -8.08 2.86
N HIS A 103 3.27 -7.08 3.68
CA HIS A 103 4.11 -6.61 4.76
C HIS A 103 3.42 -6.80 6.09
N GLU A 104 4.12 -7.38 7.06
CA GLU A 104 3.73 -7.25 8.47
C GLU A 104 4.30 -5.95 9.03
N VAL A 105 3.42 -5.11 9.58
CA VAL A 105 3.79 -3.76 10.02
C VAL A 105 3.24 -3.51 11.41
N SER A 106 4.11 -3.07 12.32
CA SER A 106 3.71 -2.56 13.62
C SER A 106 3.14 -1.15 13.46
N VAL A 107 1.86 -0.99 13.80
CA VAL A 107 1.15 0.30 13.67
C VAL A 107 1.09 1.01 15.01
N GLY A 108 1.57 2.26 15.00
CA GLY A 108 1.46 3.20 16.10
C GLY A 108 0.22 4.05 15.98
N TRP A 109 -0.90 3.59 16.57
CA TRP A 109 -2.15 4.33 16.57
C TRP A 109 -2.03 5.67 17.30
N CYS A 110 -2.58 6.74 16.72
CA CYS A 110 -2.77 7.99 17.45
C CYS A 110 -3.88 7.81 18.49
N ARG A 111 -3.59 8.17 19.73
CA ARG A 111 -4.50 8.06 20.89
C ARG A 111 -4.64 9.36 21.67
N CYS A 112 -4.24 10.49 21.09
CA CYS A 112 -4.48 11.80 21.68
C CYS A 112 -5.98 12.07 21.84
N ALA A 113 -6.33 13.00 22.72
CA ALA A 113 -7.70 13.52 22.82
C ALA A 113 -8.16 14.03 21.44
N GLY A 114 -9.27 13.50 20.93
CA GLY A 114 -9.77 13.82 19.58
C GLY A 114 -9.19 12.98 18.43
N ALA A 115 -8.39 11.94 18.72
CA ALA A 115 -7.90 11.04 17.68
C ALA A 115 -9.07 10.39 16.91
N PRO A 116 -9.00 10.34 15.56
CA PRO A 116 -10.06 9.74 14.76
C PRO A 116 -10.06 8.20 14.90
N THR A 117 -11.12 7.56 14.40
CA THR A 117 -11.23 6.09 14.41
C THR A 117 -10.07 5.43 13.65
N ALA A 118 -9.74 4.18 13.99
CA ALA A 118 -8.65 3.42 13.37
C ALA A 118 -8.75 3.38 11.83
N ALA A 119 -9.95 3.15 11.28
CA ALA A 119 -10.16 3.18 9.84
C ALA A 119 -9.86 4.56 9.22
N LYS A 120 -10.29 5.65 9.87
CA LYS A 120 -10.02 7.01 9.39
C LYS A 120 -8.54 7.37 9.46
N GLN A 121 -7.85 6.91 10.50
CA GLN A 121 -6.39 7.02 10.61
C GLN A 121 -5.67 6.32 9.45
N LEU A 122 -6.08 5.09 9.09
CA LEU A 122 -5.55 4.39 7.92
C LEU A 122 -5.83 5.15 6.62
N PHE A 123 -7.05 5.65 6.42
CA PHE A 123 -7.39 6.42 5.23
C PHE A 123 -6.56 7.70 5.09
N ASN A 124 -6.30 8.41 6.20
CA ASN A 124 -5.43 9.59 6.20
C ASN A 124 -4.01 9.26 5.75
N ASN A 125 -3.55 8.03 6.00
CA ASN A 125 -2.25 7.49 5.57
C ASN A 125 -2.33 6.76 4.22
N LYS A 126 -3.38 6.98 3.42
CA LYS A 126 -3.58 6.35 2.10
C LYS A 126 -3.62 4.81 2.16
N LEU A 127 -4.11 4.27 3.27
CA LEU A 127 -4.35 2.85 3.49
C LEU A 127 -5.85 2.59 3.51
N PHE A 128 -6.31 1.64 2.70
CA PHE A 128 -7.68 1.19 2.67
C PHE A 128 -7.84 -0.02 3.61
N PRO A 129 -8.57 0.12 4.72
CA PRO A 129 -8.76 -0.99 5.66
C PRO A 129 -9.70 -2.06 5.11
N ALA A 130 -9.42 -3.32 5.45
CA ALA A 130 -10.32 -4.43 5.19
C ALA A 130 -11.58 -4.43 6.08
N SER A 131 -11.49 -3.83 7.26
CA SER A 131 -12.57 -3.74 8.24
C SER A 131 -12.55 -2.38 8.95
N MET A 132 -13.72 -1.88 9.32
CA MET A 132 -13.84 -0.50 9.84
C MET A 132 -13.59 -0.39 11.36
N ALA A 133 -14.01 -1.40 12.13
CA ALA A 133 -13.97 -1.35 13.60
C ALA A 133 -12.59 -1.72 14.16
N ARG A 134 -12.01 -2.83 13.69
CA ARG A 134 -10.72 -3.38 14.14
C ARG A 134 -9.92 -3.88 12.93
N PRO A 135 -9.26 -2.98 12.19
CA PRO A 135 -8.50 -3.35 11.00
C PRO A 135 -7.29 -4.20 11.38
N ARG A 136 -7.24 -5.43 10.85
CA ARG A 136 -6.06 -6.32 10.92
C ARG A 136 -5.35 -6.46 9.57
N THR A 137 -6.01 -5.99 8.52
CA THR A 137 -5.49 -5.98 7.15
C THR A 137 -5.81 -4.64 6.51
N ALA A 138 -4.87 -4.10 5.74
CA ALA A 138 -5.09 -2.93 4.90
C ALA A 138 -4.39 -3.08 3.55
N PHE A 139 -4.77 -2.24 2.59
CA PHE A 139 -4.18 -2.19 1.26
C PHE A 139 -3.77 -0.77 0.96
N THR A 140 -2.57 -0.56 0.42
CA THR A 140 -2.19 0.79 0.02
C THR A 140 -3.07 1.25 -1.15
N PHE A 141 -3.30 2.56 -1.24
CA PHE A 141 -3.98 3.10 -2.42
C PHE A 141 -3.19 2.83 -3.70
N ARG A 142 -1.86 2.68 -3.61
CA ARG A 142 -0.99 2.36 -4.74
C ARG A 142 -1.31 0.97 -5.29
N VAL A 143 -1.39 -0.05 -4.44
CA VAL A 143 -1.70 -1.42 -4.89
C VAL A 143 -3.10 -1.51 -5.49
N LEU A 144 -4.08 -0.81 -4.92
CA LEU A 144 -5.45 -0.78 -5.46
C LEU A 144 -5.53 -0.08 -6.82
N LYS A 145 -4.76 1.00 -7.02
CA LYS A 145 -4.65 1.67 -8.33
C LYS A 145 -3.95 0.77 -9.35
N LEU A 146 -2.84 0.13 -8.97
CA LEU A 146 -2.10 -0.78 -9.84
C LEU A 146 -2.99 -1.93 -10.30
N PHE A 147 -3.67 -2.60 -9.35
CA PHE A 147 -4.60 -3.66 -9.68
C PHE A 147 -5.75 -3.18 -10.57
N HIS A 148 -6.34 -2.03 -10.28
CA HIS A 148 -7.41 -1.48 -11.11
C HIS A 148 -6.97 -1.33 -12.58
N MET A 149 -5.76 -0.82 -12.81
CA MET A 149 -5.19 -0.69 -14.15
C MET A 149 -4.91 -2.04 -14.80
N LEU A 150 -4.26 -2.98 -14.11
CA LEU A 150 -3.98 -4.32 -14.65
C LEU A 150 -5.26 -5.12 -14.92
N ASN A 151 -6.27 -4.98 -14.07
CA ASN A 151 -7.55 -5.62 -14.30
C ASN A 151 -8.23 -5.08 -15.58
N HIS A 152 -8.10 -3.77 -15.86
CA HIS A 152 -8.66 -3.17 -17.06
C HIS A 152 -7.83 -3.43 -18.33
N VAL A 153 -6.51 -3.31 -18.27
CA VAL A 153 -5.62 -3.38 -19.44
C VAL A 153 -5.25 -4.82 -19.78
N SER A 154 -4.79 -5.59 -18.79
CA SER A 154 -4.28 -6.96 -18.98
C SER A 154 -5.26 -8.05 -18.56
N ARG A 155 -6.49 -7.69 -18.17
CA ARG A 155 -7.52 -8.62 -17.66
C ARG A 155 -7.02 -9.50 -16.50
N THR A 156 -6.05 -9.01 -15.75
CA THR A 156 -5.48 -9.76 -14.62
C THR A 156 -6.58 -10.04 -13.60
N THR A 157 -6.74 -11.30 -13.23
CA THR A 157 -7.78 -11.68 -12.26
C THR A 157 -7.33 -11.29 -10.84
N PRO A 158 -8.26 -11.08 -9.90
CA PRO A 158 -7.89 -10.84 -8.50
C PRO A 158 -7.11 -12.01 -7.89
N TRP A 159 -7.31 -13.24 -8.38
CA TRP A 159 -6.60 -14.43 -7.92
C TRP A 159 -5.14 -14.38 -8.34
N ASP A 160 -4.89 -14.15 -9.64
CA ASP A 160 -3.52 -14.09 -10.17
C ASP A 160 -2.76 -12.94 -9.53
N PHE A 161 -3.39 -11.76 -9.40
CA PHE A 161 -2.76 -10.61 -8.77
C PHE A 161 -2.38 -10.89 -7.31
N ALA A 162 -3.31 -11.41 -6.50
CA ALA A 162 -3.01 -11.76 -5.11
C ALA A 162 -1.93 -12.85 -5.00
N GLY A 163 -1.93 -13.81 -5.92
CA GLY A 163 -0.88 -14.82 -6.05
C GLY A 163 0.48 -14.22 -6.39
N THR A 164 0.54 -13.25 -7.30
CA THR A 164 1.75 -12.48 -7.62
C THR A 164 2.25 -11.74 -6.39
N MET A 165 1.38 -11.08 -5.61
CA MET A 165 1.80 -10.39 -4.39
C MET A 165 2.43 -11.33 -3.35
N LYS A 166 1.91 -12.56 -3.21
CA LYS A 166 2.52 -13.58 -2.36
C LYS A 166 3.93 -13.94 -2.83
N ARG A 167 4.09 -14.16 -4.14
CA ARG A 167 5.39 -14.51 -4.73
C ARG A 167 6.41 -13.39 -4.71
N LEU A 168 5.96 -12.13 -4.79
CA LEU A 168 6.84 -10.97 -4.59
C LEU A 168 7.32 -10.87 -3.14
N THR A 169 6.51 -11.32 -2.19
CA THR A 169 6.88 -11.36 -0.76
C THR A 169 7.86 -12.49 -0.48
N ASP A 170 7.49 -13.71 -0.87
CA ASP A 170 8.35 -14.88 -0.81
C ASP A 170 7.97 -15.83 -1.96
N ASN A 171 8.90 -16.00 -2.91
CA ASN A 171 8.68 -16.89 -4.04
C ASN A 171 9.02 -18.36 -3.73
N ILE A 172 9.81 -18.60 -2.68
CA ILE A 172 10.22 -19.93 -2.23
C ILE A 172 9.08 -20.53 -1.41
N ASP A 173 8.71 -19.89 -0.29
CA ASP A 173 7.59 -20.30 0.56
C ASP A 173 6.40 -19.33 0.48
N HIS A 174 5.81 -19.25 -0.71
CA HIS A 174 4.58 -18.49 -0.94
C HIS A 174 3.35 -18.99 -0.15
N GLN A 175 3.42 -20.15 0.52
CA GLN A 175 2.34 -20.69 1.36
C GLN A 175 2.44 -20.21 2.81
N GLY A 176 3.66 -19.88 3.29
CA GLY A 176 3.89 -19.21 4.57
C GLY A 176 3.37 -17.77 4.61
N VAL A 177 3.22 -17.12 3.45
CA VAL A 177 2.73 -15.74 3.34
C VAL A 177 1.22 -15.65 3.61
N PRO A 178 0.74 -14.67 4.42
CA PRO A 178 -0.68 -14.51 4.72
C PRO A 178 -1.59 -14.47 3.49
N ASP A 179 -2.67 -15.27 3.51
CA ASP A 179 -3.63 -15.29 2.41
C ASP A 179 -4.61 -14.12 2.45
N LEU A 180 -4.31 -13.08 1.67
CA LEU A 180 -5.15 -11.89 1.58
C LEU A 180 -6.17 -11.93 0.42
N TYR A 181 -6.26 -13.01 -0.36
CA TYR A 181 -7.12 -13.04 -1.57
C TYR A 181 -8.59 -12.71 -1.28
N LYS A 182 -9.20 -13.37 -0.28
CA LYS A 182 -10.62 -13.16 0.07
C LYS A 182 -10.89 -11.70 0.44
N THR A 183 -10.01 -11.14 1.26
CA THR A 183 -10.10 -9.77 1.76
C THR A 183 -9.86 -8.75 0.63
N PHE A 184 -8.86 -8.99 -0.19
CA PHE A 184 -8.55 -8.18 -1.37
C PHE A 184 -9.71 -8.14 -2.36
N LYS A 185 -10.36 -9.28 -2.62
CA LYS A 185 -11.52 -9.38 -3.52
C LYS A 185 -12.69 -8.49 -3.07
N VAL A 186 -12.89 -8.31 -1.77
CA VAL A 186 -13.92 -7.41 -1.23
C VAL A 186 -13.47 -5.95 -1.35
N VAL A 187 -12.24 -5.65 -0.91
CA VAL A 187 -11.72 -4.27 -0.89
C VAL A 187 -11.59 -3.68 -2.29
N GLN A 188 -11.13 -4.43 -3.29
CA GLN A 188 -11.04 -3.93 -4.67
C GLN A 188 -12.41 -3.52 -5.22
N ARG A 189 -13.47 -4.25 -4.88
CA ARG A 189 -14.84 -3.91 -5.31
C ARG A 189 -15.32 -2.62 -4.66
N GLN A 190 -15.05 -2.45 -3.36
CA GLN A 190 -15.35 -1.21 -2.64
C GLN A 190 -14.56 -0.04 -3.23
N TRP A 191 -13.28 -0.24 -3.54
CA TRP A 191 -12.42 0.74 -4.20
C TRP A 191 -13.00 1.19 -5.54
N HIS A 192 -13.44 0.26 -6.40
CA HIS A 192 -14.11 0.57 -7.67
C HIS A 192 -15.36 1.41 -7.46
N ILE A 193 -16.23 1.02 -6.52
CA ILE A 193 -17.47 1.74 -6.23
C ILE A 193 -17.18 3.18 -5.79
N VAL A 194 -16.23 3.36 -4.86
CA VAL A 194 -15.82 4.70 -4.39
C VAL A 194 -15.26 5.55 -5.53
N HIS A 195 -14.48 4.96 -6.45
CA HIS A 195 -13.97 5.68 -7.62
C HIS A 195 -15.08 6.04 -8.60
N THR A 196 -16.06 5.17 -8.80
CA THR A 196 -17.23 5.47 -9.63
C THR A 196 -18.04 6.63 -9.03
N TRP A 197 -18.21 6.68 -7.70
CA TRP A 197 -18.89 7.82 -7.05
C TRP A 197 -18.14 9.12 -7.25
N LYS A 198 -16.82 9.11 -7.00
CA LYS A 198 -15.96 10.29 -7.20
C LYS A 198 -16.02 10.80 -8.63
N ARG A 199 -15.90 9.89 -9.60
CA ARG A 199 -15.98 10.20 -11.03
C ARG A 199 -17.34 10.77 -11.42
N SER A 200 -18.43 10.28 -10.83
CA SER A 200 -19.80 10.79 -11.06
C SER A 200 -20.10 12.10 -10.30
N GLY A 201 -19.12 12.71 -9.64
CA GLY A 201 -19.30 13.96 -8.89
C GLY A 201 -20.05 13.82 -7.56
N ILE A 202 -20.29 12.59 -7.08
CA ILE A 202 -21.01 12.36 -5.82
C ILE A 202 -20.07 12.58 -4.65
N ARG A 203 -20.41 13.57 -3.82
CA ARG A 203 -19.63 13.97 -2.63
C ARG A 203 -20.21 13.43 -1.32
N ASP A 204 -21.53 13.26 -1.26
CA ASP A 204 -22.22 12.79 -0.08
C ASP A 204 -22.60 11.30 -0.21
N PRO A 205 -22.06 10.42 0.66
CA PRO A 205 -22.40 9.00 0.68
C PRO A 205 -23.90 8.73 0.97
N SER A 206 -24.57 9.63 1.69
CA SER A 206 -25.94 9.45 2.17
C SER A 206 -27.02 9.77 1.14
N THR A 207 -26.66 10.48 0.07
CA THR A 207 -27.58 10.85 -1.00
C THR A 207 -28.15 9.61 -1.71
N ARG A 208 -29.49 9.50 -1.75
CA ARG A 208 -30.20 8.41 -2.44
C ARG A 208 -29.92 8.46 -3.94
N ARG A 209 -29.53 7.32 -4.52
CA ARG A 209 -29.12 7.23 -5.92
C ARG A 209 -30.27 6.76 -6.79
N LYS A 210 -30.46 7.44 -7.92
CA LYS A 210 -31.30 6.94 -9.00
C LYS A 210 -30.55 5.84 -9.76
N PRO A 211 -31.23 4.77 -10.20
CA PRO A 211 -30.64 3.81 -11.13
C PRO A 211 -30.02 4.53 -12.33
N GLY A 212 -28.81 4.11 -12.73
CA GLY A 212 -28.07 4.74 -13.84
C GLY A 212 -27.27 6.00 -13.48
N GLY A 213 -27.46 6.61 -12.29
CA GLY A 213 -26.80 7.86 -11.92
C GLY A 213 -25.28 7.79 -11.63
N LEU A 214 -24.67 6.61 -11.79
CA LEU A 214 -23.24 6.37 -11.65
C LEU A 214 -22.55 6.06 -12.98
N VAL A 215 -23.33 5.98 -14.06
CA VAL A 215 -22.85 5.62 -15.39
C VAL A 215 -22.55 6.91 -16.13
N PHE A 216 -21.40 6.96 -16.80
CA PHE A 216 -21.11 8.05 -17.72
C PHE A 216 -21.93 7.89 -19.00
N PRO A 217 -22.50 8.96 -19.55
CA PRO A 217 -23.01 8.91 -20.90
C PRO A 217 -21.86 8.52 -21.84
N CYS A 218 -22.13 7.55 -22.70
CA CYS A 218 -21.22 7.15 -23.76
C CYS A 218 -21.06 8.34 -24.72
N VAL A 219 -19.85 8.91 -24.79
CA VAL A 219 -19.57 10.12 -25.60
C VAL A 219 -19.85 9.90 -27.09
N PRO A 220 -19.51 8.73 -27.69
CA PRO A 220 -19.86 8.46 -29.09
C PRO A 220 -21.34 8.15 -29.32
N CYS A 221 -22.10 7.86 -28.26
CA CYS A 221 -23.49 7.46 -28.44
C CYS A 221 -24.34 8.69 -28.80
N PRO A 222 -25.28 8.56 -29.77
CA PRO A 222 -26.11 9.67 -30.21
C PRO A 222 -27.08 10.09 -29.09
N LEU A 223 -26.97 11.33 -28.64
CA LEU A 223 -27.76 11.96 -27.58
C LEU A 223 -28.47 13.20 -28.15
N PRO A 224 -29.77 13.08 -28.49
CA PRO A 224 -30.57 14.19 -29.00
C PRO A 224 -30.48 15.43 -28.10
N GLY A 225 -30.15 16.58 -28.68
CA GLY A 225 -30.01 17.84 -27.94
C GLY A 225 -28.70 18.01 -27.17
N VAL A 226 -27.76 17.06 -27.30
CA VAL A 226 -26.42 17.14 -26.68
C VAL A 226 -25.31 17.08 -27.74
N ASN A 227 -25.27 16.01 -28.54
CA ASN A 227 -24.23 15.78 -29.56
C ASN A 227 -24.80 15.37 -30.93
N LEU A 228 -26.09 15.62 -31.15
CA LEU A 228 -26.76 15.47 -32.44
C LEU A 228 -27.24 16.83 -32.93
N ASP A 229 -27.17 17.05 -34.25
CA ASP A 229 -27.74 18.23 -34.90
C ASP A 229 -29.25 18.31 -34.66
N THR A 230 -29.81 19.52 -34.66
CA THR A 230 -31.23 19.74 -34.34
C THR A 230 -32.20 18.98 -35.26
N ASP A 231 -31.77 18.68 -36.48
CA ASP A 231 -32.49 18.00 -37.54
C ASP A 231 -31.99 16.58 -37.81
N TRP A 232 -31.26 15.96 -36.87
CA TRP A 232 -30.74 14.59 -36.99
C TRP A 232 -31.79 13.55 -37.44
N LYS A 233 -33.06 13.74 -37.07
CA LYS A 233 -34.18 12.87 -37.49
C LYS A 233 -34.45 12.88 -38.99
N LYS A 234 -34.01 13.93 -39.70
CA LYS A 234 -34.19 14.08 -41.16
C LYS A 234 -33.03 13.47 -41.95
N ASN A 235 -31.89 13.20 -41.31
CA ASN A 235 -30.69 12.65 -41.93
C ASN A 235 -30.24 11.38 -41.18
N PRO A 236 -30.93 10.23 -41.38
CA PRO A 236 -30.63 8.99 -40.67
C PRO A 236 -29.26 8.37 -41.01
N ASP A 237 -28.62 8.81 -42.09
CA ASP A 237 -27.36 8.25 -42.62
C ASP A 237 -26.13 9.18 -42.44
N SER A 238 -26.27 10.29 -41.67
CA SER A 238 -25.18 11.23 -41.36
C SER A 238 -24.51 10.94 -40.03
#